data_AF-A0ABD3UZ53-F1
#
_entry.id   AF-A0ABD3UZ53-F1
#
_cell.length_a   1.000
_cell.length_b   1.000
_cell.length_c   1.000
_cell.angle_alpha   90.00
_cell.angle_beta   90.00
_cell.angle_gamma   90.00
#
_symmetry.space_group_name_H-M   'P 1'
#
loop_
_entity.id
_entity.type
_entity.pdbx_description
1 polymer ?
#
loop_
_entity_poly.entity_id
_entity_poly.type
_entity_poly.pdbx_seq_one_letter_code
_entity_poly.pdbx_strand_id
1 'polypeptide(L)'
;MKQDDVRCRIRSRSSRLNMKQDDDRCQKRSRSSRLDMKQDDVRCRIRSRSSRLDMKEDDVRCRIRSRSSRLDMKQDDVRCRIRSRSSRLDMKQDDVRCRIKSRSSRLDMKQDDVRC
;
A
#
# COMPACT_ATOMS: atom_id res chain seq x y z
N MET A 1 -11.63 4.86 -24.13
CA MET A 1 -11.91 5.12 -22.70
C MET A 1 -10.86 6.10 -22.21
N LYS A 2 -11.25 7.18 -21.52
CA LYS A 2 -10.30 8.16 -20.98
C LYS A 2 -9.70 7.52 -19.72
N GLN A 3 -8.43 7.12 -19.76
CA GLN A 3 -7.67 6.84 -18.54
C GLN A 3 -7.41 8.18 -17.87
N ASP A 4 -8.13 8.46 -16.78
CA ASP A 4 -7.90 9.64 -15.97
C ASP A 4 -6.75 9.34 -14.98
N ASP A 5 -5.52 9.30 -15.49
CA ASP A 5 -4.31 9.12 -14.68
C ASP A 5 -4.22 10.21 -13.57
N VAL A 6 -4.43 9.83 -12.31
CA VAL A 6 -4.29 10.77 -11.18
C VAL A 6 -2.89 10.75 -10.64
N ARG A 7 -2.29 11.94 -10.53
CA ARG A 7 -0.98 12.11 -9.88
C ARG A 7 -1.06 12.99 -8.64
N CYS A 8 -0.95 12.37 -7.48
CA CYS A 8 -0.94 13.05 -6.19
C CYS A 8 0.46 13.13 -5.57
N ARG A 9 0.87 14.33 -5.14
CA ARG A 9 2.10 14.52 -4.35
C ARG A 9 1.82 15.33 -3.10
N ILE A 10 2.06 14.74 -1.92
CA ILE A 10 1.75 15.38 -0.64
C ILE A 10 2.97 15.48 0.26
N ARG A 11 3.19 16.68 0.79
CA ARG A 11 4.19 16.98 1.81
C ARG A 11 3.55 17.75 2.96
N SER A 12 3.23 17.05 4.04
CA SER A 12 2.46 17.61 5.16
C SER A 12 2.87 16.96 6.47
N ARG A 13 2.53 17.55 7.63
CA ARG A 13 2.76 16.89 8.93
C ARG A 13 1.92 15.62 9.07
N SER A 14 0.65 15.72 8.71
CA SER A 14 -0.29 14.60 8.61
C SER A 14 -1.03 14.73 7.29
N SER A 15 -1.39 13.61 6.68
CA SER A 15 -2.25 13.60 5.49
C SER A 15 -3.12 12.37 5.46
N ARG A 16 -4.37 12.56 5.05
CA ARG A 16 -5.30 11.50 4.66
C ARG A 16 -5.61 11.71 3.18
N LEU A 17 -5.59 10.64 2.40
CA LEU A 17 -6.05 10.67 1.02
C LEU A 17 -6.98 9.49 0.85
N ASN A 18 -8.06 9.76 0.12
CA ASN A 18 -8.96 8.76 -0.41
C ASN A 18 -8.99 9.01 -1.92
N MET A 19 -8.70 7.99 -2.71
CA MET A 19 -8.71 8.10 -4.16
C MET A 19 -9.59 6.98 -4.74
N LYS A 20 -10.30 7.32 -5.81
CA LYS A 20 -11.37 6.51 -6.43
C LYS A 20 -11.35 6.71 -7.96
N GLN A 21 -10.18 6.90 -8.56
CA GLN A 21 -10.04 7.03 -10.02
C GLN A 21 -9.15 5.92 -10.57
N ASP A 22 -9.49 5.40 -11.75
CA ASP A 22 -8.76 4.35 -12.43
C ASP A 22 -7.33 4.86 -12.70
N ASP A 23 -6.31 4.08 -12.33
CA ASP A 23 -4.89 4.43 -12.44
C ASP A 23 -4.38 5.59 -11.53
N ASP A 24 -4.01 5.22 -10.29
CA ASP A 24 -3.60 6.19 -9.27
C ASP A 24 -2.09 6.16 -8.96
N ARG A 25 -1.41 7.30 -9.12
CA ARG A 25 0.00 7.51 -8.72
C ARG A 25 0.15 8.49 -7.57
N CYS A 26 0.43 7.97 -6.38
CA CYS A 26 0.60 8.80 -5.19
C CYS A 26 2.01 8.76 -4.58
N GLN A 27 2.54 9.94 -4.26
CA GLN A 27 3.75 10.10 -3.46
C GLN A 27 3.48 10.92 -2.19
N LYS A 28 3.65 10.30 -1.03
CA LYS A 28 3.49 10.96 0.27
C LYS A 28 4.79 11.05 1.08
N ARG A 29 5.01 12.23 1.66
CA ARG A 29 6.02 12.47 2.69
C ARG A 29 5.41 13.19 3.88
N SER A 30 5.25 12.51 5.00
CA SER A 30 4.61 13.07 6.19
C SER A 30 5.10 12.46 7.51
N ARG A 31 4.71 12.98 8.67
CA ARG A 31 4.92 12.24 9.94
C ARG A 31 3.93 11.10 10.05
N SER A 32 2.66 11.39 9.74
CA SER A 32 1.58 10.39 9.69
C SER A 32 0.90 10.42 8.32
N SER A 33 0.61 9.24 7.77
CA SER A 33 -0.11 9.09 6.51
C SER A 33 -1.18 8.02 6.63
N ARG A 34 -2.41 8.36 6.22
CA ARG A 34 -3.44 7.38 5.84
C ARG A 34 -3.72 7.50 4.34
N LEU A 35 -3.92 6.36 3.72
CA LEU A 35 -4.22 6.20 2.31
C LEU A 35 -5.24 5.09 2.20
N ASP A 36 -6.40 5.44 1.64
CA ASP A 36 -7.47 4.51 1.31
C ASP A 36 -7.66 4.60 -0.22
N MET A 37 -7.62 3.46 -0.91
CA MET A 37 -7.81 3.37 -2.36
C MET A 37 -8.81 2.24 -2.67
N LYS A 38 -9.63 2.42 -3.72
CA LYS A 38 -10.60 1.42 -4.20
C LYS A 38 -10.83 1.47 -5.73
N GLN A 39 -9.95 0.91 -6.56
CA GLN A 39 -9.96 0.93 -8.04
C GLN A 39 -9.12 -0.22 -8.63
N ASP A 40 -8.84 -0.21 -9.95
CA ASP A 40 -8.17 -1.33 -10.63
C ASP A 40 -6.64 -1.32 -10.42
N ASP A 41 -5.98 -0.15 -10.55
CA ASP A 41 -4.52 -0.07 -10.67
C ASP A 41 -3.89 1.04 -9.80
N VAL A 42 -3.00 0.67 -8.87
CA VAL A 42 -2.39 1.65 -7.93
C VAL A 42 -0.88 1.55 -7.81
N ARG A 43 -0.24 2.73 -7.86
CA ARG A 43 1.18 2.90 -7.54
C ARG A 43 1.46 3.94 -6.46
N CYS A 44 1.81 3.47 -5.28
CA CYS A 44 2.07 4.31 -4.12
C CYS A 44 3.52 4.31 -3.62
N ARG A 45 4.02 5.50 -3.24
CA ARG A 45 5.30 5.69 -2.53
C ARG A 45 5.13 6.51 -1.27
N ILE A 46 5.41 5.92 -0.11
CA ILE A 46 5.16 6.53 1.20
C ILE A 46 6.44 6.60 2.01
N ARG A 47 6.74 7.79 2.52
CA ARG A 47 7.81 8.02 3.48
C ARG A 47 7.25 8.74 4.71
N SER A 48 7.10 8.01 5.81
CA SER A 48 6.52 8.57 7.03
C SER A 48 7.12 8.04 8.34
N ARG A 49 6.71 8.56 9.50
CA ARG A 49 7.00 7.87 10.77
C ARG A 49 5.99 6.74 10.96
N SER A 50 4.73 7.03 10.71
CA SER A 50 3.63 6.08 10.78
C SER A 50 2.81 6.11 9.49
N SER A 51 2.52 4.94 8.93
CA SER A 51 1.65 4.79 7.77
C SER A 51 0.57 3.74 8.02
N ARG A 52 -0.66 4.06 7.59
CA ARG A 52 -1.74 3.10 7.40
C ARG A 52 -2.17 3.13 5.95
N LEU A 53 -2.34 1.95 5.37
CA LEU A 53 -2.91 1.76 4.06
C LEU A 53 -4.01 0.72 4.12
N ASP A 54 -5.11 1.04 3.48
CA ASP A 54 -6.20 0.14 3.14
C ASP A 54 -6.37 0.20 1.63
N MET A 55 -6.21 -0.94 0.96
CA MET A 55 -6.32 -1.02 -0.52
C MET A 55 -7.21 -2.19 -0.91
N LYS A 56 -8.13 -1.93 -1.83
CA LYS A 56 -9.04 -2.93 -2.40
C LYS A 56 -9.04 -2.72 -3.91
N GLU A 57 -8.09 -3.37 -4.57
CA GLU A 57 -7.79 -3.15 -5.98
C GLU A 57 -7.46 -4.47 -6.65
N ASP A 58 -7.49 -4.51 -7.98
CA ASP A 58 -7.02 -5.66 -8.75
C ASP A 58 -5.49 -5.73 -8.69
N ASP A 59 -4.81 -4.59 -8.88
CA ASP A 59 -3.37 -4.55 -9.11
C ASP A 59 -2.64 -3.46 -8.28
N VAL A 60 -1.67 -3.87 -7.43
CA VAL A 60 -0.96 -2.92 -6.55
C VAL A 60 0.55 -2.98 -6.58
N ARG A 61 1.15 -1.80 -6.71
CA ARG A 61 2.58 -1.58 -6.49
C ARG A 61 2.89 -0.53 -5.44
N CYS A 62 3.21 -1.00 -4.23
CA CYS A 62 3.53 -0.13 -3.09
C CYS A 62 5.00 -0.16 -2.66
N ARG A 63 5.54 1.02 -2.31
CA ARG A 63 6.82 1.17 -1.61
C ARG A 63 6.68 2.02 -0.36
N ILE A 64 7.00 1.44 0.80
CA ILE A 64 6.79 2.07 2.10
C ILE A 64 8.09 2.11 2.87
N ARG A 65 8.43 3.31 3.35
CA ARG A 65 9.54 3.53 4.27
C ARG A 65 9.04 4.26 5.50
N SER A 66 8.88 3.54 6.60
CA SER A 66 8.33 4.11 7.84
C SER A 66 9.03 3.61 9.11
N ARG A 67 8.68 4.15 10.29
CA ARG A 67 9.04 3.47 11.56
C ARG A 67 8.02 2.39 11.87
N SER A 68 6.74 2.72 11.71
CA SER A 68 5.62 1.77 11.82
C SER A 68 4.76 1.82 10.57
N SER A 69 4.40 0.65 10.05
CA SER A 69 3.41 0.51 8.98
C SER A 69 2.33 -0.49 9.36
N ARG A 70 1.09 -0.19 8.99
CA ARG A 70 0.02 -1.19 8.90
C ARG A 70 -0.55 -1.16 7.49
N LEU A 71 -0.77 -2.34 6.93
CA LEU A 71 -1.34 -2.54 5.62
C LEU A 71 -2.43 -3.60 5.71
N ASP A 72 -3.57 -3.30 5.11
CA ASP A 72 -4.66 -4.22 4.82
C ASP A 72 -4.91 -4.15 3.31
N MET A 73 -4.79 -5.30 2.64
CA MET A 73 -4.86 -5.39 1.19
C MET A 73 -5.72 -6.59 0.79
N LYS A 74 -6.81 -6.33 0.06
CA LYS A 74 -7.70 -7.37 -0.51
C LYS A 74 -7.73 -7.24 -2.02
N GLN A 75 -6.94 -8.05 -2.72
CA GLN A 75 -6.50 -7.75 -4.09
C GLN A 75 -6.07 -9.00 -4.85
N ASP A 76 -6.19 -9.00 -6.18
CA ASP A 76 -5.79 -10.13 -7.01
C ASP A 76 -4.25 -10.20 -7.10
N ASP A 77 -3.60 -9.08 -7.42
CA ASP A 77 -2.15 -9.00 -7.67
C ASP A 77 -1.45 -7.94 -6.81
N VAL A 78 -0.44 -8.35 -6.01
CA VAL A 78 0.27 -7.42 -5.12
C VAL A 78 1.78 -7.50 -5.20
N ARG A 79 2.39 -6.33 -5.44
CA ARG A 79 3.83 -6.10 -5.35
C ARG A 79 4.21 -5.03 -4.34
N CYS A 80 4.53 -5.46 -3.12
CA CYS A 80 4.92 -4.57 -2.03
C CYS A 80 6.41 -4.63 -1.65
N ARG A 81 6.98 -3.45 -1.36
CA ARG A 81 8.29 -3.33 -0.67
C ARG A 81 8.18 -2.48 0.56
N ILE A 82 8.46 -3.06 1.73
CA ILE A 82 8.27 -2.44 3.02
C ILE A 82 9.59 -2.40 3.76
N ARG A 83 9.98 -1.20 4.21
CA ARG A 83 11.15 -1.00 5.08
C ARG A 83 10.71 -0.24 6.31
N SER A 84 10.58 -0.94 7.43
CA SER A 84 10.11 -0.35 8.68
C SER A 84 10.82 -0.90 9.91
N ARG A 85 10.62 -0.30 11.10
CA ARG A 85 11.02 -0.97 12.35
C ARG A 85 9.99 -2.01 12.74
N SER A 86 8.72 -1.64 12.67
CA SER A 86 7.57 -2.52 12.90
C SER A 86 6.62 -2.48 11.71
N SER A 87 6.17 -3.64 11.24
CA SER A 87 5.13 -3.76 10.23
C SER A 87 4.02 -4.71 10.70
N ARG A 88 2.78 -4.41 10.31
CA ARG A 88 1.67 -5.38 10.31
C ARG A 88 1.05 -5.38 8.92
N LEU A 89 0.79 -6.56 8.42
CA LEU A 89 0.29 -6.81 7.08
C LEU A 89 -0.80 -7.86 7.19
N ASP A 90 -1.97 -7.51 6.67
CA ASP A 90 -3.11 -8.41 6.46
C ASP A 90 -3.38 -8.41 4.95
N MET A 91 -3.36 -9.59 4.33
CA MET A 91 -3.46 -9.75 2.89
C MET A 91 -4.43 -10.89 2.57
N LYS A 92 -5.42 -10.62 1.71
CA LYS A 92 -6.31 -11.63 1.11
C LYS A 92 -6.24 -11.53 -0.41
N GLN A 93 -5.55 -12.47 -1.07
CA GLN A 93 -5.05 -12.25 -2.43
C GLN A 93 -4.84 -13.54 -3.21
N ASP A 94 -4.80 -13.45 -4.54
CA ASP A 94 -4.49 -14.59 -5.41
C ASP A 94 -2.97 -14.69 -5.65
N ASP A 95 -2.31 -13.58 -5.98
CA ASP A 95 -0.88 -13.52 -6.31
C ASP A 95 -0.09 -12.46 -5.51
N VAL A 96 0.94 -12.90 -4.78
CA VAL A 96 1.68 -12.04 -3.84
C VAL A 96 3.20 -12.05 -4.05
N ARG A 97 3.76 -10.86 -4.31
CA ARG A 97 5.20 -10.60 -4.22
C ARG A 97 5.53 -9.48 -3.22
N CYS A 98 5.72 -9.89 -1.97
CA CYS A 98 6.10 -8.98 -0.88
C CYS A 98 7.58 -9.10 -0.48
N ARG A 99 8.26 -7.95 -0.32
CA ARG A 99 9.59 -7.87 0.31
C ARG A 99 9.55 -6.96 1.52
N ILE A 100 9.73 -7.56 2.70
CA ILE A 100 9.65 -6.86 3.98
C ILE A 100 11.03 -6.87 4.64
N LYS A 101 11.50 -5.68 5.01
CA LYS A 101 12.70 -5.50 5.84
C LYS A 101 12.31 -4.75 7.10
N SER A 102 12.07 -5.50 8.18
CA SER A 102 11.70 -4.96 9.48
C SER A 102 12.37 -5.67 10.65
N ARG A 103 12.47 -4.98 11.79
CA ARG A 103 12.91 -5.57 13.05
C ARG A 103 11.83 -6.45 13.68
N SER A 104 10.57 -6.07 13.47
CA SER A 104 9.39 -6.83 13.90
C SER A 104 8.33 -6.75 12.81
N SER A 105 7.77 -7.89 12.44
CA SER A 105 6.69 -8.01 11.47
C SER A 105 5.63 -8.96 11.98
N ARG A 106 4.37 -8.64 11.70
CA ARG A 106 3.26 -9.60 11.73
C ARG A 106 2.66 -9.66 10.34
N LEU A 107 2.49 -10.88 9.85
CA LEU A 107 1.96 -11.20 8.54
C LEU A 107 0.79 -12.14 8.74
N ASP A 108 -0.37 -11.74 8.25
CA ASP A 108 -1.53 -12.60 8.05
C ASP A 108 -1.81 -12.60 6.55
N MET A 109 -1.79 -13.79 5.94
CA MET A 109 -1.99 -13.97 4.51
C MET A 109 -3.01 -15.09 4.30
N LYS A 110 -4.07 -14.79 3.57
CA LYS A 110 -5.01 -15.77 3.02
C LYS A 110 -4.87 -15.73 1.51
N GLN A 111 -4.51 -16.87 0.94
CA GLN A 111 -4.32 -17.00 -0.50
C GLN A 111 -5.28 -18.08 -0.99
N ASP A 112 -6.07 -17.77 -2.02
CA ASP A 112 -7.06 -18.70 -2.55
C ASP A 112 -6.42 -19.71 -3.52
N ASP A 113 -5.23 -19.41 -4.08
CA ASP A 113 -4.38 -20.37 -4.82
C ASP A 113 -2.89 -20.26 -4.43
N VAL A 114 -2.36 -21.29 -3.75
CA VAL A 114 -0.94 -21.36 -3.38
C VAL A 114 -0.17 -22.16 -4.44
N ARG A 115 0.50 -21.49 -5.38
CA ARG A 115 1.62 -22.10 -6.11
C ARG A 115 2.94 -21.78 -5.41
N CYS A 116 3.48 -22.79 -4.73
CA CYS A 116 4.83 -22.79 -4.14
C CYS A 116 5.92 -22.68 -5.22
#